data_AF-A0A227I7Q7-F1
#
_entry.id   AF-A0A227I7Q7-F1
#
_cell.length_a   1.000
_cell.length_b   1.000
_cell.length_c   1.000
_cell.angle_alpha   90.00
_cell.angle_beta   90.00
_cell.angle_gamma   90.00
#
_symmetry.space_group_name_H-M   'P 1'
#
loop_
_entity.id
_entity.type
_entity.pdbx_description
1 polymer ?
#
loop_
_entity_poly.entity_id
_entity_poly.type
_entity_poly.pdbx_seq_one_letter_code
_entity_poly.pdbx_strand_id
1 'polypeptide(L)' 'GIGERAGNCSLEEIAMIIKTRQELLGVSTGIKHEEIHRTSKLVSQLCNMPIQSNKAVVGANAFSHSSGIHQDGMLKNK' A
#
# COMPACT_ATOMS: atom_id res chain seq x y z
N GLY A 1 1.27 -0.26 10.21
CA GLY A 1 1.08 0.41 11.51
C GLY A 1 0.88 -0.61 12.62
N ILE A 2 1.91 -1.38 12.96
CA ILE A 2 1.84 -2.29 14.12
C ILE A 2 1.73 -1.44 15.40
N GLY A 3 0.98 -1.94 16.38
CA GLY A 3 0.72 -1.27 17.65
C GLY A 3 -0.24 -2.11 18.50
N GLU A 4 -0.69 -1.58 19.63
CA GLU A 4 -1.67 -2.25 20.48
C GLU A 4 -3.00 -2.52 19.75
N ARG A 5 -3.65 -3.63 20.09
CA ARG A 5 -4.97 -4.03 19.55
C ARG A 5 -4.97 -4.11 18.01
N ALA A 6 -5.72 -3.24 17.34
CA ALA A 6 -5.79 -3.18 15.87
C ALA A 6 -4.60 -2.44 15.24
N GLY A 7 -3.72 -1.87 16.05
CA GLY A 7 -2.52 -1.16 15.60
C GLY A 7 -2.66 0.36 15.58
N ASN A 8 -1.69 0.99 14.92
CA ASN A 8 -1.56 2.43 14.76
C ASN A 8 -1.79 2.85 13.31
N CYS A 9 -1.82 4.16 13.11
CA CYS A 9 -1.79 4.74 11.77
C CYS A 9 -0.63 4.14 10.93
N SER A 10 -0.91 3.89 9.66
CA SER A 10 0.01 3.22 8.75
C SER A 10 1.01 4.21 8.17
N LEU A 11 2.28 4.07 8.56
CA LEU A 11 3.37 4.91 8.06
C LEU A 11 3.40 4.95 6.54
N GLU A 12 3.33 3.80 5.89
CA GLU A 12 3.41 3.66 4.44
C GLU A 12 2.26 4.38 3.72
N GLU A 13 1.04 4.34 4.27
CA GLU A 13 -0.11 5.02 3.69
C GLU A 13 0.01 6.53 3.82
N ILE A 14 0.33 7.03 5.01
CA ILE A 14 0.48 8.48 5.24
C ILE A 14 1.67 9.04 4.46
N ALA A 15 2.80 8.33 4.45
CA ALA A 15 3.96 8.73 3.67
C ALA A 15 3.62 8.85 2.18
N MET A 16 2.86 7.89 1.63
CA MET A 16 2.45 7.94 0.23
C MET A 16 1.38 9.00 -0.05
N ILE A 17 0.46 9.26 0.87
CA ILE A 17 -0.50 10.37 0.75
C ILE A 17 0.25 11.70 0.70
N ILE A 18 1.17 11.95 1.63
CA ILE A 18 1.97 13.18 1.64
C ILE A 18 2.82 13.27 0.38
N LYS A 19 3.51 12.19 -0.02
CA LYS A 19 4.35 12.18 -1.22
C LYS A 19 3.57 12.49 -2.49
N THR A 20 2.38 11.93 -2.64
CA THR A 20 1.54 12.08 -3.86
C THR A 20 0.73 13.37 -3.87
N ARG A 21 0.47 13.97 -2.70
CA ARG A 21 -0.34 15.20 -2.57
C ARG A 21 0.43 16.35 -1.91
N GLN A 22 1.75 16.33 -1.95
CA GLN A 22 2.62 17.30 -1.27
C GLN A 22 2.27 18.76 -1.63
N GLU A 23 1.96 19.02 -2.90
CA GLU A 23 1.60 20.36 -3.39
C GLU A 23 0.26 20.84 -2.82
N LEU A 24 -0.74 19.96 -2.81
CA LEU A 24 -2.06 20.25 -2.25
C LEU A 24 -2.01 20.44 -0.73
N LEU A 25 -1.19 19.63 -0.04
CA LEU A 25 -1.12 19.62 1.42
C LEU A 25 -0.11 20.65 1.97
N GLY A 26 0.77 21.20 1.14
CA GLY A 26 1.81 22.14 1.56
C GLY A 26 2.85 21.55 2.51
N VAL A 27 2.97 20.22 2.57
CA VAL A 27 3.88 19.49 3.48
C VAL A 27 4.66 18.43 2.73
N SER A 28 5.85 18.12 3.23
CA SER A 28 6.72 17.06 2.72
C SER A 28 7.32 16.25 3.86
N THR A 29 7.87 15.08 3.54
CA THR A 29 8.61 14.24 4.50
C THR A 29 9.97 13.87 3.93
N GLY A 30 10.93 13.56 4.81
CA GLY A 30 12.23 12.99 4.44
C GLY A 30 12.21 11.47 4.26
N ILE A 31 11.03 10.85 4.14
CA ILE A 31 10.90 9.40 4.04
C ILE A 31 11.35 8.93 2.66
N LYS A 32 12.29 7.98 2.62
CA LYS A 32 12.71 7.30 1.39
C LYS A 32 11.68 6.24 0.98
N HIS A 33 10.65 6.68 0.26
CA HIS A 33 9.49 5.86 -0.10
C HIS A 33 9.81 4.57 -0.87
N GLU A 34 10.92 4.53 -1.60
CA GLU A 34 11.42 3.36 -2.33
C GLU A 34 11.74 2.17 -1.40
N GLU A 35 12.05 2.44 -0.13
CA GLU A 35 12.39 1.42 0.87
C GLU A 35 11.16 0.87 1.60
N ILE A 36 9.97 1.45 1.40
CA ILE A 36 8.76 1.12 2.17
C ILE A 36 8.44 -0.38 2.06
N HIS A 37 8.37 -0.93 0.85
CA HIS A 37 8.01 -2.32 0.65
C HIS A 37 9.04 -3.29 1.28
N ARG A 38 10.35 -2.99 1.12
CA ARG A 38 11.43 -3.78 1.74
C ARG A 38 11.33 -3.75 3.27
N THR A 39 11.09 -2.57 3.83
CA THR A 39 10.95 -2.36 5.27
C THR A 39 9.72 -3.09 5.82
N SER A 40 8.57 -3.01 5.14
CA SER A 40 7.36 -3.75 5.52
C SER A 40 7.58 -5.25 5.51
N LYS A 41 8.32 -5.80 4.52
CA LYS A 41 8.68 -7.22 4.49
C LYS A 41 9.59 -7.62 5.65
N LEU A 42 10.59 -6.81 5.96
CA LEU A 42 11.49 -7.04 7.09
C LEU A 42 10.71 -7.07 8.42
N VAL A 43 9.87 -6.07 8.67
CA VAL A 43 9.02 -6.01 9.87
C VAL A 43 8.08 -7.21 9.93
N SER A 44 7.47 -7.59 8.80
CA SER A 44 6.60 -8.77 8.71
C SER A 44 7.30 -10.06 9.15
N GLN A 45 8.55 -10.26 8.71
CA GLN A 45 9.38 -11.41 9.10
C GLN A 45 9.77 -11.36 10.58
N LEU A 46 10.24 -10.22 11.07
CA LEU A 46 10.68 -10.06 12.47
C LEU A 46 9.52 -10.22 13.47
N CYS A 47 8.33 -9.74 13.11
CA CYS A 47 7.15 -9.81 13.96
C CYS A 47 6.32 -11.09 13.73
N ASN A 48 6.73 -11.97 12.82
CA ASN A 48 5.97 -13.14 12.39
C ASN A 48 4.50 -12.82 12.04
N MET A 49 4.29 -11.69 11.36
CA MET A 49 2.97 -11.17 11.01
C MET A 49 2.93 -10.89 9.50
N PRO A 50 2.25 -11.71 8.70
CA PRO A 50 2.23 -11.54 7.25
C PRO A 50 1.53 -10.23 6.85
N ILE A 51 2.05 -9.59 5.79
CA ILE A 51 1.39 -8.43 5.17
C ILE A 51 0.10 -8.91 4.53
N GLN A 52 -1.02 -8.26 4.86
CA GLN A 52 -2.30 -8.55 4.23
C GLN A 52 -2.23 -8.27 2.72
N SER A 53 -2.74 -9.18 1.90
CA SER A 53 -2.63 -9.08 0.44
C SER A 53 -3.22 -7.79 -0.13
N ASN A 54 -4.28 -7.27 0.48
CA ASN A 54 -4.97 -6.04 0.08
C ASN A 54 -4.50 -4.79 0.85
N LYS A 55 -3.43 -4.88 1.66
CA LYS A 55 -2.88 -3.72 2.37
C LYS A 55 -2.46 -2.65 1.37
N ALA A 56 -2.91 -1.42 1.54
CA ALA A 56 -2.51 -0.33 0.65
C ALA A 56 -0.98 -0.17 0.63
N VAL A 57 -0.45 0.23 -0.53
CA VAL A 57 0.98 0.43 -0.83
C VAL A 57 1.81 -0.86 -0.89
N VAL A 58 1.69 -1.77 0.08
CA VAL A 58 2.64 -2.88 0.27
C VAL A 58 2.04 -4.28 0.11
N GLY A 59 0.71 -4.39 0.01
CA GLY A 59 0.03 -5.67 -0.21
C GLY A 59 0.30 -6.22 -1.60
N ALA A 60 0.36 -7.56 -1.73
CA ALA A 60 0.59 -8.24 -3.00
C ALA A 60 -0.43 -7.88 -4.10
N ASN A 61 -1.63 -7.45 -3.69
CA ASN A 61 -2.71 -7.04 -4.58
C ASN A 61 -2.88 -5.51 -4.67
N ALA A 62 -2.02 -4.72 -4.02
CA ALA A 62 -2.18 -3.27 -3.90
C ALA A 62 -2.22 -2.55 -5.26
N PHE A 63 -1.57 -3.11 -6.28
CA PHE A 63 -1.55 -2.60 -7.66
C PHE A 63 -1.95 -3.65 -8.70
N SER A 64 -2.52 -4.77 -8.24
CA SER A 64 -2.92 -5.86 -9.13
C SER A 64 -4.25 -5.56 -9.79
N HIS A 65 -4.32 -5.69 -11.12
CA HIS A 65 -5.56 -5.60 -11.89
C HIS A 65 -5.98 -6.98 -12.39
N SER A 66 -7.19 -7.43 -12.03
CA SER A 66 -7.74 -8.70 -12.50
C SER A 66 -8.16 -8.58 -13.98
N SER A 67 -7.27 -8.97 -14.89
CA SER A 67 -7.47 -8.92 -16.36
C SER A 67 -8.58 -9.84 -16.91
N GLY A 68 -9.22 -10.68 -16.09
CA GLY A 68 -10.18 -11.68 -16.57
C GLY A 68 -11.64 -11.20 -16.71
N ILE A 69 -12.14 -10.45 -15.73
CA ILE A 69 -13.56 -10.03 -15.69
C ILE A 69 -13.81 -8.75 -16.49
N HIS A 70 -12.77 -7.93 -16.68
CA HIS A 70 -12.85 -6.69 -17.43
C HIS A 70 -12.88 -6.91 -18.95
N GLN A 71 -12.24 -8.00 -19.44
CA GLN A 71 -12.29 -8.38 -20.86
C GLN A 71 -13.67 -8.94 -21.25
N ASP A 72 -14.30 -9.73 -20.37
CA ASP A 72 -15.62 -10.32 -20.63
C ASP A 72 -16.73 -9.24 -20.66
N GLY A 73 -16.57 -8.13 -19.93
CA GLY A 73 -17.47 -6.97 -19.99
C GLY A 73 -17.30 -6.10 -21.25
N MET A 74 -16.10 -6.03 -21.83
CA MET A 74 -15.81 -5.33 -23.09
C MET A 74 -16.32 -6.11 -24.31
N LEU A 75 -16.33 -7.44 -24.26
CA LEU A 75 -16.74 -8.31 -25.37
C LEU A 75 -18.26 -8.55 -25.45
N LYS A 76 -19.02 -8.24 -24.39
CA LYS A 76 -20.48 -8.42 -24.33
C LYS A 76 -21.30 -7.25 -24.89
N ASN A 77 -20.67 -6.23 -25.47
CA ASN A 77 -21.34 -5.15 -26.21
C ASN A 77 -20.92 -5.17 -27.69
N LYS A 78 -21.39 -6.18 -28.43
CA LYS A 78 -21.63 -6.10 -29.87
C LYS A 78 -23.04 -6.56 -30.17
#